data_AF-A0AAD6EPK3-F1
#
_entry.id   AF-A0AAD6EPK3-F1
#
_cell.length_a   1.000
_cell.length_b   1.000
_cell.length_c   1.000
_cell.angle_alpha   90.00
_cell.angle_beta   90.00
_cell.angle_gamma   90.00
#
_symmetry.space_group_name_H-M   'P 1'
#
loop_
_entity.id
_entity.type
_entity.pdbx_description
1 polymer ?
#
loop_
_entity_poly.entity_id
_entity_poly.type
_entity_poly.pdbx_seq_one_letter_code
_entity_poly.pdbx_strand_id
1 'polypeptide(L)'
;MRLRNPEASNFVTYRFYPFLFISLFPISPWNHTKLQTSPSLHAPMEHHQSKPLLSDDNKVESWRPYEYYPHAPTGEEVRLPSNFSETTSERFNCYPPPSNHNAHVSSPDPPPLPFPHALSPFQDAAPGGYGYQGGYNDHQCCDPSRLIDSSVLDEVEVRQLLVDHVGHRCCWGSGPARKLQITSIDNCSAYVGILETFIEERETVIEREPYMGGKIDSPEKGSQCGIWELDVKSELPQLFIPEKEIRIKIPHTEVVASAMVYCNGRGETTCPFCHGMDPMTQCPECFGRGVVSDQDGSDTVCTMCLGKGTMSCASCNSKGTVTCNTCNGRGSLLTRSVAVIKWKTQYTKKVSTSSKAASVPDEVFHKARGKQLYNMQAYQCTPAFFPNFDELNDLSSEVIARRAPLPPSARVITERHIISIVPVTRVIMAHRNRSFSFYILGYDWDIFVRDYPSRFCWGLCCCFEWLNL
;
A
#
# COMPACT_ATOMS: atom_id res chain seq x y z
N MET A 1 77.50 10.96 12.24
CA MET A 1 77.50 9.54 11.78
C MET A 1 76.10 9.26 11.26
N ARG A 2 75.79 9.35 9.95
CA ARG A 2 75.96 8.33 8.89
C ARG A 2 75.55 6.94 9.40
N LEU A 3 74.48 6.32 8.89
CA LEU A 3 74.34 5.64 7.57
C LEU A 3 72.89 5.82 7.02
N ARG A 4 72.65 6.36 5.81
CA ARG A 4 72.58 5.77 4.44
C ARG A 4 71.40 4.79 4.16
N ASN A 5 70.28 5.34 3.64
CA ASN A 5 69.60 5.17 2.32
C ASN A 5 69.80 3.88 1.47
N PRO A 6 69.03 3.62 0.37
CA PRO A 6 67.73 4.17 -0.14
C PRO A 6 66.76 3.12 -0.79
N GLU A 7 65.56 3.55 -1.24
CA GLU A 7 64.98 3.40 -2.61
C GLU A 7 63.53 3.96 -2.62
N ALA A 8 63.27 5.13 -3.22
CA ALA A 8 62.71 5.35 -4.58
C ALA A 8 61.24 4.86 -4.73
N SER A 9 60.22 5.65 -5.07
CA SER A 9 60.12 6.57 -6.21
C SER A 9 58.95 7.59 -6.13
N ASN A 10 59.25 8.80 -6.61
CA ASN A 10 58.50 10.04 -6.92
C ASN A 10 57.04 9.95 -7.44
N PHE A 11 56.11 10.80 -6.95
CA PHE A 11 55.67 12.15 -7.43
C PHE A 11 55.05 12.15 -8.85
N VAL A 12 53.89 12.77 -9.10
CA VAL A 12 53.75 14.21 -9.45
C VAL A 12 52.36 14.78 -9.09
N THR A 13 52.38 15.97 -8.49
CA THR A 13 51.30 16.96 -8.29
C THR A 13 51.08 17.85 -9.52
N TYR A 14 49.85 18.33 -9.77
CA TYR A 14 49.66 19.67 -10.39
C TYR A 14 48.43 20.41 -9.84
N ARG A 15 48.64 21.72 -9.62
CA ARG A 15 47.69 22.76 -9.18
C ARG A 15 47.17 23.58 -10.38
N PHE A 16 46.12 24.38 -10.09
CA PHE A 16 45.72 25.70 -10.63
C PHE A 16 44.54 25.79 -11.65
N TYR A 17 43.35 26.15 -11.14
CA TYR A 17 42.56 27.41 -11.29
C TYR A 17 42.29 28.07 -12.69
N PRO A 18 41.27 28.96 -12.82
CA PRO A 18 40.21 28.93 -13.84
C PRO A 18 40.26 30.11 -14.84
N PHE A 19 39.44 30.07 -15.90
CA PHE A 19 39.17 31.26 -16.73
C PHE A 19 37.74 31.30 -17.30
N LEU A 20 37.20 32.53 -17.30
CA LEU A 20 35.96 33.05 -17.90
C LEU A 20 35.95 32.96 -19.45
N PHE A 21 34.77 33.11 -20.07
CA PHE A 21 34.34 34.19 -21.01
C PHE A 21 32.97 33.78 -21.63
N ILE A 22 31.85 34.47 -21.33
CA ILE A 22 31.20 35.59 -22.07
C ILE A 22 30.73 35.18 -23.49
N SER A 23 29.42 35.13 -23.78
CA SER A 23 28.60 36.09 -24.61
C SER A 23 27.75 35.27 -25.61
N LEU A 24 26.60 35.63 -26.19
CA LEU A 24 25.74 36.81 -26.25
C LEU A 24 24.39 36.37 -26.89
N PHE A 25 23.34 37.16 -26.64
CA PHE A 25 21.99 37.19 -27.25
C PHE A 25 22.00 37.49 -28.78
N PRO A 26 20.86 37.38 -29.52
CA PRO A 26 19.82 38.45 -29.64
C PRO A 26 18.38 37.88 -29.48
N ILE A 27 17.37 38.51 -28.83
CA ILE A 27 16.71 39.83 -28.94
C ILE A 27 15.65 39.95 -30.07
N SER A 28 14.37 39.82 -29.65
CA SER A 28 13.17 40.63 -30.03
C SER A 28 12.55 40.49 -31.46
N PRO A 29 11.33 41.03 -31.77
CA PRO A 29 10.54 42.01 -31.02
C PRO A 29 8.99 41.88 -30.94
N TRP A 30 8.47 42.48 -29.86
CA TRP A 30 7.33 43.41 -29.69
C TRP A 30 6.11 43.40 -30.65
N ASN A 31 4.90 43.45 -30.07
CA ASN A 31 4.07 44.67 -30.11
C ASN A 31 2.88 44.70 -29.12
N HIS A 32 2.69 45.87 -28.51
CA HIS A 32 1.54 46.30 -27.71
C HIS A 32 0.54 47.07 -28.61
N THR A 33 -0.77 46.96 -28.34
CA THR A 33 -1.67 48.14 -28.47
C THR A 33 -2.90 48.04 -27.55
N LYS A 34 -3.22 49.16 -26.89
CA LYS A 34 -4.42 49.47 -26.09
C LYS A 34 -5.56 49.99 -27.01
N LEU A 35 -6.82 49.82 -26.61
CA LEU A 35 -7.81 50.88 -26.26
C LEU A 35 -9.30 50.51 -26.52
N GLN A 36 -10.09 50.66 -25.44
CA GLN A 36 -11.48 51.15 -25.29
C GLN A 36 -12.54 50.97 -26.41
N THR A 37 -13.73 50.44 -26.06
CA THR A 37 -15.02 51.17 -25.93
C THR A 37 -16.23 50.20 -25.76
N SER A 38 -17.21 50.58 -24.93
CA SER A 38 -18.59 50.04 -24.80
C SER A 38 -19.57 51.01 -25.54
N PRO A 39 -20.91 50.78 -25.76
CA PRO A 39 -21.89 50.09 -24.89
C PRO A 39 -23.10 49.32 -25.52
N SER A 40 -23.84 48.59 -24.66
CA SER A 40 -25.32 48.30 -24.62
C SER A 40 -25.99 47.54 -25.81
N LEU A 41 -26.86 46.53 -25.68
CA LEU A 41 -28.08 46.35 -24.86
C LEU A 41 -28.61 44.88 -24.96
N HIS A 42 -29.46 44.51 -23.98
CA HIS A 42 -30.34 43.33 -23.85
C HIS A 42 -29.82 42.04 -23.15
N ALA A 43 -30.42 41.77 -21.98
CA ALA A 43 -30.33 40.59 -21.11
C ALA A 43 -31.62 39.73 -21.24
N PRO A 44 -31.86 38.67 -20.44
CA PRO A 44 -30.97 37.77 -19.68
C PRO A 44 -31.25 36.26 -19.98
N MET A 45 -30.36 35.35 -19.60
CA MET A 45 -30.72 34.04 -19.00
C MET A 45 -29.47 33.40 -18.38
N GLU A 46 -29.66 32.89 -17.17
CA GLU A 46 -28.64 32.55 -16.17
C GLU A 46 -27.81 31.32 -16.54
N HIS A 47 -26.47 31.43 -16.47
CA HIS A 47 -25.56 30.29 -16.35
C HIS A 47 -24.49 30.62 -15.30
N HIS A 48 -24.64 30.07 -14.10
CA HIS A 48 -23.57 30.05 -13.11
C HIS A 48 -22.55 28.97 -13.48
N GLN A 49 -21.36 29.41 -13.91
CA GLN A 49 -20.12 28.65 -13.79
C GLN A 49 -19.58 28.81 -12.36
N SER A 50 -19.26 27.70 -11.71
CA SER A 50 -18.30 27.67 -10.60
C SER A 50 -17.26 26.58 -10.86
N LYS A 51 -16.00 27.01 -10.67
CA LYS A 51 -14.71 26.35 -10.91
C LYS A 51 -14.54 24.98 -10.23
N PRO A 52 -13.65 24.12 -10.76
CA PRO A 52 -13.25 22.89 -10.09
C PRO A 52 -12.30 23.22 -8.92
N LEU A 53 -12.61 22.70 -7.73
CA LEU A 53 -11.68 22.66 -6.61
C LEU A 53 -10.91 21.33 -6.67
N LEU A 54 -9.60 21.48 -6.41
CA LEU A 54 -8.56 20.48 -6.52
C LEU A 54 -8.76 19.32 -5.55
N SER A 55 -8.26 18.17 -5.99
CA SER A 55 -7.97 16.97 -5.24
C SER A 55 -7.07 17.24 -4.02
N ASP A 56 -7.54 16.87 -2.83
CA ASP A 56 -6.68 16.71 -1.66
C ASP A 56 -5.88 15.40 -1.80
N ASP A 57 -4.59 15.56 -2.08
CA ASP A 57 -3.59 14.51 -1.99
C ASP A 57 -3.42 14.11 -0.52
N ASN A 58 -4.06 13.01 -0.12
CA ASN A 58 -3.77 12.32 1.14
C ASN A 58 -2.36 11.72 1.08
N LYS A 59 -1.35 12.49 1.52
CA LYS A 59 -0.01 11.97 1.77
C LYS A 59 0.00 11.17 3.08
N VAL A 60 0.15 9.86 2.90
CA VAL A 60 0.32 8.85 3.95
C VAL A 60 1.65 9.05 4.68
N GLU A 61 1.59 9.29 6.00
CA GLU A 61 2.76 9.41 6.88
C GLU A 61 3.25 8.05 7.38
N SER A 62 4.52 7.73 7.12
CA SER A 62 5.20 6.55 7.66
C SER A 62 5.89 6.91 8.99
N TRP A 63 5.35 6.39 10.11
CA TRP A 63 6.00 6.39 11.42
C TRP A 63 6.66 5.04 11.67
N ARG A 64 7.87 5.02 12.24
CA ARG A 64 8.59 3.79 12.62
C ARG A 64 8.53 3.58 14.15
N PRO A 65 8.31 2.35 14.65
CA PRO A 65 8.32 2.06 16.08
C PRO A 65 9.73 2.15 16.70
N TYR A 66 9.75 2.35 18.02
CA TYR A 66 10.95 2.26 18.86
C TYR A 66 11.25 0.78 19.18
N GLU A 67 12.46 0.30 18.87
CA GLU A 67 12.94 -1.03 19.32
C GLU A 67 13.63 -0.89 20.69
N TYR A 68 13.03 -1.48 21.72
CA TYR A 68 13.62 -1.61 23.04
C TYR A 68 14.70 -2.72 23.02
N TYR A 69 15.95 -2.39 23.36
CA TYR A 69 17.02 -3.35 23.60
C TYR A 69 17.21 -3.57 25.11
N PRO A 70 16.80 -4.72 25.68
CA PRO A 70 17.09 -5.04 27.06
C PRO A 70 18.58 -5.39 27.24
N HIS A 71 19.17 -4.88 28.32
CA HIS A 71 20.51 -5.27 28.77
C HIS A 71 20.53 -6.76 29.18
N ALA A 72 21.49 -7.52 28.64
CA ALA A 72 21.70 -8.93 28.93
C ALA A 72 22.35 -9.16 30.31
N PRO A 73 21.85 -10.09 31.12
CA PRO A 73 22.62 -10.72 32.18
C PRO A 73 23.34 -11.98 31.68
N THR A 74 24.55 -12.16 32.17
CA THR A 74 25.52 -13.24 31.94
C THR A 74 25.13 -14.59 32.57
N GLY A 75 25.48 -15.68 31.89
CA GLY A 75 25.48 -17.08 32.38
C GLY A 75 24.17 -17.83 32.06
N GLU A 76 24.12 -19.09 31.64
CA GLU A 76 25.08 -20.19 31.65
C GLU A 76 24.59 -21.25 30.63
N GLU A 77 25.52 -21.99 30.02
CA GLU A 77 25.35 -22.88 28.88
C GLU A 77 24.85 -24.28 29.32
N VAL A 78 23.74 -24.77 28.74
CA VAL A 78 23.40 -26.21 28.75
C VAL A 78 22.89 -26.62 27.37
N ARG A 79 23.52 -27.66 26.82
CA ARG A 79 23.43 -28.16 25.44
C ARG A 79 22.91 -29.60 25.42
N LEU A 80 22.27 -29.96 24.29
CA LEU A 80 22.04 -31.30 23.66
C LEU A 80 20.61 -31.88 23.72
N PRO A 81 20.19 -32.76 22.78
CA PRO A 81 20.56 -32.84 21.36
C PRO A 81 19.37 -33.04 20.38
N SER A 82 19.70 -32.95 19.09
CA SER A 82 18.93 -33.23 17.88
C SER A 82 18.63 -34.73 17.64
N ASN A 83 17.54 -35.02 16.91
CA ASN A 83 17.51 -35.88 15.69
C ASN A 83 16.06 -36.24 15.29
N PHE A 84 15.70 -36.04 14.01
CA PHE A 84 15.26 -37.11 13.09
C PHE A 84 15.03 -36.55 11.67
N SER A 85 15.77 -37.10 10.70
CA SER A 85 15.54 -37.12 9.25
C SER A 85 14.46 -38.19 8.93
N GLU A 86 13.64 -38.13 7.87
CA GLU A 86 13.98 -38.49 6.48
C GLU A 86 12.80 -38.24 5.51
N THR A 87 13.19 -38.10 4.25
CA THR A 87 12.50 -38.06 2.95
C THR A 87 11.53 -39.21 2.61
N THR A 88 10.53 -38.99 1.72
CA THR A 88 10.43 -39.60 0.35
C THR A 88 9.14 -39.23 -0.45
N SER A 89 9.37 -38.90 -1.72
CA SER A 89 8.61 -38.96 -3.00
C SER A 89 7.11 -39.37 -3.15
N GLU A 90 6.43 -38.56 -3.97
CA GLU A 90 5.55 -38.85 -5.13
C GLU A 90 4.60 -40.07 -5.17
N ARG A 91 3.29 -39.83 -5.39
CA ARG A 91 2.55 -40.31 -6.60
C ARG A 91 1.12 -39.78 -6.73
N PHE A 92 0.77 -39.40 -7.96
CA PHE A 92 -0.59 -39.22 -8.49
C PHE A 92 -1.37 -40.54 -8.54
N ASN A 93 -2.68 -40.50 -8.30
CA ASN A 93 -3.68 -41.23 -9.09
C ASN A 93 -5.10 -40.73 -8.80
N CYS A 94 -5.80 -40.35 -9.87
CA CYS A 94 -7.24 -40.09 -9.93
C CYS A 94 -8.00 -41.39 -10.27
N TYR A 95 -9.25 -41.54 -9.79
CA TYR A 95 -10.47 -41.99 -10.50
C TYR A 95 -11.62 -42.26 -9.47
N PRO A 96 -12.93 -42.23 -9.87
CA PRO A 96 -14.07 -41.64 -9.12
C PRO A 96 -15.27 -42.65 -9.02
N PRO A 97 -16.59 -42.31 -9.00
CA PRO A 97 -17.47 -41.30 -8.35
C PRO A 97 -18.55 -42.04 -7.44
N PRO A 98 -19.85 -41.63 -7.19
CA PRO A 98 -20.87 -41.01 -8.08
C PRO A 98 -21.61 -39.77 -7.56
N SER A 99 -22.08 -38.99 -8.54
CA SER A 99 -23.02 -37.87 -8.45
C SER A 99 -24.48 -38.33 -8.27
N ASN A 100 -25.34 -37.47 -7.70
CA ASN A 100 -26.78 -37.46 -7.98
C ASN A 100 -27.35 -36.02 -7.96
N HIS A 101 -27.65 -35.54 -9.17
CA HIS A 101 -28.72 -34.65 -9.66
C HIS A 101 -29.32 -33.47 -8.85
N ASN A 102 -29.11 -32.27 -9.42
CA ASN A 102 -30.06 -31.27 -9.96
C ASN A 102 -31.14 -30.58 -9.10
N ALA A 103 -31.02 -29.22 -9.15
CA ALA A 103 -32.04 -28.20 -9.48
C ALA A 103 -33.15 -27.86 -8.47
N HIS A 104 -33.14 -26.63 -7.94
CA HIS A 104 -34.00 -25.53 -8.43
C HIS A 104 -33.76 -24.21 -7.65
N VAL A 105 -34.00 -23.12 -8.37
CA VAL A 105 -33.96 -21.70 -8.02
C VAL A 105 -34.85 -21.35 -6.82
N SER A 106 -34.36 -20.51 -5.89
CA SER A 106 -35.00 -19.29 -5.33
C SER A 106 -34.43 -18.95 -3.94
N SER A 107 -34.05 -17.70 -3.73
CA SER A 107 -33.79 -17.12 -2.41
C SER A 107 -34.99 -17.28 -1.48
N PRO A 108 -34.79 -17.44 -0.16
CA PRO A 108 -35.79 -17.07 0.82
C PRO A 108 -35.32 -15.90 1.68
N ASP A 109 -36.17 -14.89 1.80
CA ASP A 109 -36.15 -13.87 2.85
C ASP A 109 -36.17 -14.52 4.26
N PRO A 110 -35.60 -13.87 5.30
CA PRO A 110 -35.57 -14.42 6.65
C PRO A 110 -36.95 -14.35 7.34
N PRO A 111 -37.38 -15.38 8.09
CA PRO A 111 -38.65 -15.37 8.81
C PRO A 111 -38.55 -14.55 10.13
N PRO A 112 -39.68 -14.04 10.64
CA PRO A 112 -39.71 -13.08 11.76
C PRO A 112 -39.60 -13.77 13.12
N LEU A 113 -39.01 -13.06 14.09
CA LEU A 113 -38.89 -13.46 15.49
C LEU A 113 -40.23 -13.40 16.24
N PRO A 114 -40.45 -14.31 17.21
CA PRO A 114 -41.33 -14.03 18.34
C PRO A 114 -40.66 -14.29 19.71
N PHE A 115 -40.94 -13.40 20.65
CA PHE A 115 -40.84 -13.53 22.12
C PHE A 115 -42.18 -13.01 22.72
N PRO A 116 -42.49 -13.13 24.03
CA PRO A 116 -41.95 -13.97 25.12
C PRO A 116 -43.03 -14.60 26.07
N HIS A 117 -42.54 -15.34 27.08
CA HIS A 117 -43.07 -15.56 28.46
C HIS A 117 -43.61 -16.96 28.88
N ALA A 118 -42.98 -17.56 29.91
CA ALA A 118 -43.54 -17.87 31.26
C ALA A 118 -43.05 -19.19 31.94
N LEU A 119 -42.19 -19.00 32.95
CA LEU A 119 -41.90 -19.70 34.24
C LEU A 119 -42.39 -21.14 34.62
N SER A 120 -41.40 -21.96 35.00
CA SER A 120 -41.27 -22.86 36.21
C SER A 120 -42.01 -24.23 36.30
N PRO A 121 -41.69 -25.13 37.27
CA PRO A 121 -40.39 -25.73 37.67
C PRO A 121 -40.47 -27.28 37.84
N PHE A 122 -39.35 -28.03 37.86
CA PHE A 122 -39.31 -29.37 38.51
C PHE A 122 -37.92 -29.70 39.08
N GLN A 123 -37.94 -30.19 40.32
CA GLN A 123 -36.82 -30.68 41.14
C GLN A 123 -36.59 -32.18 40.90
N ASP A 124 -35.33 -32.63 40.88
CA ASP A 124 -34.72 -33.53 41.89
C ASP A 124 -33.51 -34.36 41.40
N ALA A 125 -32.44 -34.27 42.21
CA ALA A 125 -31.44 -35.26 42.64
C ALA A 125 -30.69 -36.22 41.64
N ALA A 126 -29.38 -35.94 41.48
CA ALA A 126 -28.13 -36.75 41.51
C ALA A 126 -28.14 -38.31 41.61
N PRO A 127 -26.99 -39.04 41.41
CA PRO A 127 -25.63 -38.61 40.97
C PRO A 127 -24.91 -39.54 39.93
N GLY A 128 -23.89 -38.97 39.25
CA GLY A 128 -22.65 -39.69 38.90
C GLY A 128 -22.52 -40.28 37.50
N GLY A 129 -21.49 -39.85 36.76
CA GLY A 129 -20.95 -40.60 35.62
C GLY A 129 -20.64 -39.78 34.36
N TYR A 130 -19.42 -39.24 34.30
CA TYR A 130 -18.60 -38.94 33.12
C TYR A 130 -19.32 -38.75 31.78
N GLY A 131 -19.53 -37.50 31.39
CA GLY A 131 -19.93 -37.11 30.04
C GLY A 131 -19.21 -35.84 29.62
N TYR A 132 -18.36 -35.95 28.60
CA TYR A 132 -17.83 -34.82 27.85
C TYR A 132 -19.00 -33.97 27.34
N GLN A 133 -19.21 -32.78 27.91
CA GLN A 133 -20.12 -31.77 27.38
C GLN A 133 -19.29 -30.63 26.78
N GLY A 134 -19.47 -30.42 25.48
CA GLY A 134 -18.96 -29.27 24.76
C GLY A 134 -19.48 -27.99 25.41
N GLY A 135 -18.55 -27.18 25.89
CA GLY A 135 -18.84 -25.85 26.42
C GLY A 135 -19.28 -24.93 25.28
N TYR A 136 -20.48 -24.38 25.42
CA TYR A 136 -20.76 -23.05 24.88
C TYR A 136 -19.71 -22.12 25.47
N ASN A 137 -18.79 -21.60 24.65
CA ASN A 137 -17.84 -20.59 25.10
C ASN A 137 -18.63 -19.33 25.51
N ASP A 138 -18.71 -19.13 26.81
CA ASP A 138 -19.10 -17.88 27.44
C ASP A 138 -18.16 -16.80 26.89
N HIS A 139 -18.70 -15.85 26.11
CA HIS A 139 -17.95 -14.76 25.49
C HIS A 139 -17.62 -13.71 26.55
N GLN A 140 -16.78 -14.08 27.51
CA GLN A 140 -16.45 -13.26 28.65
C GLN A 140 -15.63 -12.03 28.21
N CYS A 141 -16.30 -10.90 28.14
CA CYS A 141 -15.66 -9.59 28.10
C CYS A 141 -14.85 -9.42 29.39
N CYS A 142 -13.58 -9.05 29.27
CA CYS A 142 -12.77 -8.77 30.45
C CYS A 142 -13.28 -7.49 31.12
N ASP A 143 -13.47 -7.50 32.45
CA ASP A 143 -13.83 -6.30 33.22
C ASP A 143 -12.75 -5.22 33.06
N PRO A 144 -13.07 -4.09 32.38
CA PRO A 144 -12.14 -2.99 32.15
C PRO A 144 -11.60 -2.39 33.45
N SER A 145 -12.37 -2.42 34.55
CA SER A 145 -12.04 -1.78 35.83
C SER A 145 -10.76 -2.33 36.45
N ARG A 146 -10.48 -3.62 36.23
CA ARG A 146 -9.29 -4.30 36.77
C ARG A 146 -8.00 -4.01 36.00
N LEU A 147 -8.09 -3.34 34.85
CA LEU A 147 -6.96 -3.12 33.95
C LEU A 147 -6.38 -1.70 34.03
N ILE A 148 -7.17 -0.77 34.57
CA ILE A 148 -6.80 0.63 34.76
C ILE A 148 -5.72 0.78 35.85
N ASP A 149 -5.56 -0.21 36.73
CA ASP A 149 -4.72 -0.12 37.94
C ASP A 149 -3.26 -0.60 37.73
N SER A 150 -2.88 -1.05 36.53
CA SER A 150 -1.60 -1.77 36.33
C SER A 150 -0.41 -0.92 35.86
N SER A 151 -0.57 0.39 35.62
CA SER A 151 0.50 1.24 35.06
C SER A 151 0.58 2.61 35.73
N VAL A 152 0.72 2.63 37.06
CA VAL A 152 1.01 3.87 37.79
C VAL A 152 2.51 4.15 37.68
N LEU A 153 2.89 5.07 36.79
CA LEU A 153 4.27 5.55 36.68
C LEU A 153 4.55 6.57 37.78
N ASP A 154 5.71 6.46 38.42
CA ASP A 154 6.15 7.47 39.39
C ASP A 154 6.76 8.71 38.71
N GLU A 155 6.99 9.78 39.47
CA GLU A 155 7.59 11.00 38.92
C GLU A 155 9.01 10.82 38.34
N VAL A 156 9.77 9.84 38.84
CA VAL A 156 11.14 9.59 38.41
C VAL A 156 11.11 8.91 37.04
N GLU A 157 10.28 7.88 36.88
CA GLU A 157 10.03 7.15 35.65
C GLU A 157 9.48 8.07 34.56
N VAL A 158 8.43 8.84 34.88
CA VAL A 158 7.83 9.82 33.96
C VAL A 158 8.88 10.80 33.43
N ARG A 159 9.73 11.32 34.33
CA ARG A 159 10.78 12.27 33.96
C ARG A 159 11.86 11.60 33.11
N GLN A 160 12.26 10.38 33.44
CA GLN A 160 13.26 9.64 32.69
C GLN A 160 12.79 9.36 31.26
N LEU A 161 11.54 8.93 31.09
CA LEU A 161 10.93 8.69 29.77
C LEU A 161 10.93 9.98 28.93
N LEU A 162 10.52 11.11 29.51
CA LEU A 162 10.52 12.39 28.80
C LEU A 162 11.94 12.82 28.40
N VAL A 163 12.92 12.68 29.30
CA VAL A 163 14.31 13.04 29.03
C VAL A 163 14.89 12.19 27.90
N ASP A 164 14.60 10.90 27.89
CA ASP A 164 15.02 9.98 26.83
C ASP A 164 14.38 10.34 25.49
N HIS A 165 13.07 10.56 25.46
CA HIS A 165 12.34 10.98 24.27
C HIS A 165 12.87 12.28 23.66
N VAL A 166 13.16 13.27 24.52
CA VAL A 166 13.72 14.56 24.10
C VAL A 166 15.16 14.40 23.61
N GLY A 167 15.95 13.54 24.25
CA GLY A 167 17.35 13.27 23.90
C GLY A 167 17.52 12.74 22.47
N HIS A 168 16.54 12.01 21.96
CA HIS A 168 16.52 11.48 20.59
C HIS A 168 16.11 12.52 19.53
N ARG A 169 15.77 13.77 19.90
CA ARG A 169 15.34 14.82 18.97
C ARG A 169 16.34 15.98 18.93
N CYS A 170 17.06 16.13 17.79
CA CYS A 170 18.14 17.12 17.62
C CYS A 170 17.75 18.56 17.99
N CYS A 171 16.49 18.95 17.75
CA CYS A 171 16.02 20.32 17.92
C CYS A 171 15.34 20.59 19.27
N TRP A 172 15.30 19.61 20.18
CA TRP A 172 14.61 19.78 21.47
C TRP A 172 15.63 19.95 22.59
N GLY A 173 15.61 21.10 23.25
CA GLY A 173 16.48 21.35 24.39
C GLY A 173 16.08 20.48 25.58
N SER A 174 17.04 19.88 26.28
CA SER A 174 16.79 19.03 27.45
C SER A 174 16.38 19.79 28.71
N GLY A 175 16.53 21.13 28.70
CA GLY A 175 16.27 22.01 29.85
C GLY A 175 14.87 21.81 30.44
N PRO A 176 13.79 21.92 29.65
CA PRO A 176 12.44 21.73 30.17
C PRO A 176 12.19 20.36 30.77
N ALA A 177 12.57 19.28 30.07
CA ALA A 177 12.39 17.92 30.55
C ALA A 177 13.11 17.64 31.88
N ARG A 178 14.31 18.19 32.08
CA ARG A 178 15.11 17.96 33.30
C ARG A 178 14.75 18.87 34.47
N LYS A 179 14.28 20.10 34.20
CA LYS A 179 14.20 21.17 35.20
C LYS A 179 12.79 21.64 35.55
N LEU A 180 11.79 21.46 34.67
CA LEU A 180 10.42 21.82 35.05
C LEU A 180 9.91 20.84 36.10
N GLN A 181 9.07 21.35 37.00
CA GLN A 181 8.44 20.52 38.02
C GLN A 181 7.21 19.83 37.42
N ILE A 182 7.01 18.57 37.79
CA ILE A 182 5.77 17.86 37.48
C ILE A 182 4.73 18.40 38.45
N THR A 183 3.66 18.99 37.92
CA THR A 183 2.58 19.57 38.74
C THR A 183 1.36 18.70 38.80
N SER A 184 1.12 17.88 37.77
CA SER A 184 0.08 16.86 37.81
C SER A 184 0.45 15.64 36.97
N ILE A 185 0.00 14.48 37.45
CA ILE A 185 0.01 13.21 36.74
C ILE A 185 -1.43 12.70 36.77
N ASP A 186 -2.07 12.67 35.61
CA ASP A 186 -3.43 12.23 35.42
C ASP A 186 -3.44 10.90 34.67
N ASN A 187 -3.78 9.81 35.35
CA ASN A 187 -4.01 8.52 34.72
C ASN A 187 -5.40 8.48 34.10
N CYS A 188 -5.46 8.09 32.84
CA CYS A 188 -6.68 7.96 32.06
C CYS A 188 -6.52 6.82 31.04
N SER A 189 -7.55 6.59 30.24
CA SER A 189 -7.57 5.50 29.27
C SER A 189 -8.17 5.98 27.96
N ALA A 190 -7.77 5.30 26.88
CA ALA A 190 -8.43 5.35 25.59
C ALA A 190 -8.88 3.94 25.21
N TYR A 191 -10.02 3.83 24.54
CA TYR A 191 -10.51 2.58 23.98
C TYR A 191 -10.38 2.64 22.47
N VAL A 192 -9.80 1.59 21.88
CA VAL A 192 -9.58 1.47 20.44
C VAL A 192 -10.42 0.29 19.94
N GLY A 193 -11.37 0.59 19.06
CA GLY A 193 -12.19 -0.39 18.38
C GLY A 193 -11.73 -0.56 16.93
N ILE A 194 -11.57 -1.81 16.50
CA ILE A 194 -11.12 -2.17 15.15
C ILE A 194 -12.06 -3.25 14.61
N LEU A 195 -12.64 -3.00 13.44
CA LEU A 195 -13.27 -4.02 12.61
C LEU A 195 -12.38 -4.31 11.42
N GLU A 196 -11.90 -5.53 11.34
CA GLU A 196 -11.18 -6.07 10.20
C GLU A 196 -12.16 -6.87 9.34
N THR A 197 -12.40 -6.45 8.11
CA THR A 197 -13.24 -7.15 7.15
C THR A 197 -12.34 -7.78 6.10
N PHE A 198 -12.18 -9.11 6.14
CA PHE A 198 -11.37 -9.86 5.19
C PHE A 198 -12.23 -10.26 3.99
N ILE A 199 -11.83 -9.77 2.81
CA ILE A 199 -12.60 -9.90 1.58
C ILE A 199 -11.80 -10.57 0.48
N GLU A 200 -12.53 -11.20 -0.42
CA GLU A 200 -12.04 -11.72 -1.69
C GLU A 200 -12.69 -10.95 -2.83
N GLU A 201 -11.88 -10.39 -3.72
CA GLU A 201 -12.30 -9.71 -4.94
C GLU A 201 -11.92 -10.56 -6.13
N ARG A 202 -12.83 -10.70 -7.10
CA ARG A 202 -12.52 -11.35 -8.37
C ARG A 202 -12.93 -10.48 -9.55
N GLU A 203 -12.02 -10.33 -10.50
CA GLU A 203 -12.29 -9.66 -11.78
C GLU A 203 -11.71 -10.46 -12.95
N THR A 204 -12.37 -10.36 -14.11
CA THR A 204 -11.89 -10.98 -15.35
C THR A 204 -11.17 -9.93 -16.19
N VAL A 205 -9.93 -10.22 -16.56
CA VAL A 205 -9.16 -9.42 -17.51
C VAL A 205 -8.83 -10.23 -18.76
N ILE A 206 -8.77 -9.55 -19.90
CA ILE A 206 -8.42 -10.19 -21.16
C ILE A 206 -6.92 -9.99 -21.40
N GLU A 207 -6.18 -11.09 -21.50
CA GLU A 207 -4.78 -11.09 -21.88
C GLU A 207 -4.61 -11.48 -23.34
N ARG A 208 -3.63 -10.86 -24.00
CA ARG A 208 -3.30 -11.12 -25.40
C ARG A 208 -1.80 -11.32 -25.55
N GLU A 209 -1.40 -12.35 -26.29
CA GLU A 209 0.00 -12.61 -26.61
C GLU A 209 0.15 -13.08 -28.06
N PRO A 210 1.35 -12.96 -28.67
CA PRO A 210 1.63 -13.55 -29.98
C PRO A 210 1.29 -15.04 -30.00
N TYR A 211 0.51 -15.48 -30.99
CA TYR A 211 0.22 -16.90 -31.14
C TYR A 211 1.43 -17.63 -31.74
N MET A 212 2.04 -18.52 -30.96
CA MET A 212 3.25 -19.26 -31.33
C MET A 212 2.97 -20.59 -32.04
N GLY A 213 1.70 -20.88 -32.34
CA GLY A 213 1.27 -22.19 -32.79
C GLY A 213 0.97 -23.14 -31.63
N GLY A 214 0.36 -24.29 -31.93
CA GLY A 214 0.04 -25.33 -30.95
C GLY A 214 -1.44 -25.42 -30.58
N LYS A 215 -1.77 -26.41 -29.74
CA LYS A 215 -3.13 -26.65 -29.28
C LYS A 215 -3.53 -25.57 -28.27
N ILE A 216 -4.69 -24.96 -28.47
CA ILE A 216 -5.25 -23.95 -27.55
C ILE A 216 -6.39 -24.56 -26.73
N ASP A 217 -6.63 -24.05 -25.54
CA ASP A 217 -7.77 -24.44 -24.71
C ASP A 217 -9.03 -23.62 -25.07
N SER A 218 -9.63 -23.97 -26.21
CA SER A 218 -10.78 -23.25 -26.76
C SER A 218 -12.11 -23.58 -26.06
N PRO A 219 -13.14 -22.72 -26.21
CA PRO A 219 -14.50 -23.00 -25.75
C PRO A 219 -15.13 -24.28 -26.32
N GLU A 220 -14.57 -24.85 -27.39
CA GLU A 220 -15.02 -26.12 -27.97
C GLU A 220 -14.63 -27.34 -27.11
N LYS A 221 -13.62 -27.19 -26.23
CA LYS A 221 -13.11 -28.29 -25.40
C LYS A 221 -13.87 -28.47 -24.10
N GLY A 222 -14.73 -27.53 -23.73
CA GLY A 222 -15.51 -27.58 -22.51
C GLY A 222 -16.25 -26.28 -22.25
N SER A 223 -17.16 -26.31 -21.27
CA SER A 223 -17.91 -25.14 -20.86
C SER A 223 -17.03 -24.16 -20.10
N GLN A 224 -17.12 -22.87 -20.44
CA GLN A 224 -16.48 -21.81 -19.68
C GLN A 224 -17.10 -21.72 -18.28
N CYS A 225 -16.27 -21.72 -17.24
CA CYS A 225 -16.72 -21.56 -15.85
C CYS A 225 -16.88 -20.09 -15.47
N GLY A 226 -17.82 -19.81 -14.56
CA GLY A 226 -17.98 -18.51 -13.93
C GLY A 226 -16.76 -18.16 -13.07
N ILE A 227 -16.46 -16.86 -12.91
CA ILE A 227 -15.28 -16.42 -12.17
C ILE A 227 -15.27 -16.91 -10.71
N TRP A 228 -16.43 -17.03 -10.08
CA TRP A 228 -16.60 -17.52 -8.71
C TRP A 228 -16.64 -19.06 -8.60
N GLU A 229 -16.71 -19.77 -9.73
CA GLU A 229 -16.66 -21.24 -9.78
C GLU A 229 -15.22 -21.76 -9.83
N LEU A 230 -14.25 -20.88 -10.09
CA LEU A 230 -12.83 -21.23 -10.03
C LEU A 230 -12.47 -21.68 -8.61
N ASP A 231 -11.91 -22.89 -8.50
CA ASP A 231 -11.36 -23.40 -7.24
C ASP A 231 -10.02 -22.73 -6.94
N VAL A 232 -9.98 -22.01 -5.83
CA VAL A 232 -8.82 -21.26 -5.36
C VAL A 232 -8.46 -21.61 -3.92
N LYS A 233 -9.02 -22.72 -3.39
CA LYS A 233 -8.84 -23.10 -1.98
C LYS A 233 -7.38 -23.31 -1.60
N SER A 234 -6.57 -23.84 -2.51
CA SER A 234 -5.12 -24.01 -2.30
C SER A 234 -4.37 -22.68 -2.25
N GLU A 235 -4.95 -21.62 -2.80
CA GLU A 235 -4.36 -20.30 -2.86
C GLU A 235 -4.85 -19.36 -1.75
N LEU A 236 -5.82 -19.79 -0.95
CA LEU A 236 -6.36 -18.99 0.14
C LEU A 236 -5.23 -18.64 1.14
N PRO A 237 -4.92 -17.36 1.36
CA PRO A 237 -3.89 -16.99 2.31
C PRO A 237 -4.39 -17.14 3.76
N GLN A 238 -3.48 -16.95 4.71
CA GLN A 238 -3.86 -16.74 6.10
C GLN A 238 -4.87 -15.58 6.19
N LEU A 239 -5.89 -15.74 7.05
CA LEU A 239 -6.90 -14.71 7.25
C LEU A 239 -6.28 -13.42 7.82
N PHE A 240 -6.87 -12.29 7.43
CA PHE A 240 -6.49 -10.96 7.89
C PHE A 240 -5.08 -10.47 7.46
N ILE A 241 -4.57 -10.98 6.34
CA ILE A 241 -3.38 -10.39 5.71
C ILE A 241 -3.72 -9.04 5.04
N PRO A 242 -2.75 -8.12 4.89
CA PRO A 242 -2.99 -6.86 4.21
C PRO A 242 -3.51 -7.05 2.78
N GLU A 243 -2.81 -7.87 2.00
CA GLU A 243 -3.09 -8.08 0.58
C GLU A 243 -2.39 -9.35 0.04
N LYS A 244 -3.08 -10.12 -0.82
CA LYS A 244 -2.50 -11.11 -1.75
C LYS A 244 -3.26 -11.04 -3.06
N GLU A 245 -2.54 -10.97 -4.18
CA GLU A 245 -3.11 -11.08 -5.53
C GLU A 245 -2.56 -12.33 -6.23
N ILE A 246 -3.42 -13.02 -6.96
CA ILE A 246 -3.04 -14.07 -7.90
C ILE A 246 -3.74 -13.90 -9.24
N ARG A 247 -3.20 -14.56 -10.26
CA ARG A 247 -3.76 -14.59 -11.60
C ARG A 247 -3.91 -16.03 -12.05
N ILE A 248 -5.12 -16.43 -12.43
CA ILE A 248 -5.44 -17.78 -12.89
C ILE A 248 -6.09 -17.70 -14.26
N LYS A 249 -5.61 -18.51 -15.20
CA LYS A 249 -6.25 -18.62 -16.52
C LYS A 249 -7.64 -19.24 -16.36
N ILE A 250 -8.66 -18.62 -16.94
CA ILE A 250 -10.00 -19.21 -16.96
C ILE A 250 -10.00 -20.32 -18.01
N PRO A 251 -10.29 -21.58 -17.64
CA PRO A 251 -10.32 -22.70 -18.56
C PRO A 251 -11.26 -22.47 -19.75
N HIS A 252 -10.90 -23.03 -20.90
CA HIS A 252 -11.69 -23.02 -22.13
C HIS A 252 -12.01 -21.62 -22.68
N THR A 253 -11.13 -20.63 -22.43
CA THR A 253 -11.32 -19.25 -22.92
C THR A 253 -10.31 -18.81 -23.97
N GLU A 254 -9.43 -19.72 -24.42
CA GLU A 254 -8.40 -19.37 -25.37
C GLU A 254 -8.96 -19.28 -26.80
N VAL A 255 -8.75 -18.13 -27.44
CA VAL A 255 -9.20 -17.87 -28.81
C VAL A 255 -8.04 -17.26 -29.60
N VAL A 256 -7.76 -17.84 -30.77
CA VAL A 256 -6.82 -17.23 -31.71
C VAL A 256 -7.58 -16.25 -32.59
N ALA A 257 -7.21 -14.98 -32.49
CA ALA A 257 -7.75 -13.91 -33.31
C ALA A 257 -6.66 -13.35 -34.22
N SER A 258 -7.02 -12.90 -35.41
CA SER A 258 -6.10 -12.12 -36.23
C SER A 258 -5.72 -10.84 -35.47
N ALA A 259 -4.47 -10.41 -35.61
CA ALA A 259 -3.96 -9.16 -35.04
C ALA A 259 -4.47 -7.96 -35.85
N MET A 260 -5.78 -7.91 -36.12
CA MET A 260 -6.42 -6.99 -37.06
C MET A 260 -6.16 -5.54 -36.68
N VAL A 261 -6.41 -5.20 -35.41
CA VAL A 261 -6.22 -3.83 -34.87
C VAL A 261 -4.78 -3.35 -34.98
N TYR A 262 -3.79 -4.25 -34.98
CA TYR A 262 -2.38 -3.88 -34.90
C TYR A 262 -1.67 -3.94 -36.25
N CYS A 263 -2.00 -4.90 -37.11
CA CYS A 263 -1.30 -5.13 -38.38
C CYS A 263 -2.19 -5.71 -39.48
N ASN A 264 -3.53 -5.62 -39.35
CA ASN A 264 -4.48 -6.20 -40.30
C ASN A 264 -4.22 -7.69 -40.59
N GLY A 265 -3.74 -8.42 -39.58
CA GLY A 265 -3.38 -9.84 -39.71
C GLY A 265 -2.13 -10.14 -40.53
N ARG A 266 -1.38 -9.13 -40.99
CA ARG A 266 -0.21 -9.31 -41.88
C ARG A 266 1.07 -9.69 -41.15
N GLY A 267 1.16 -9.40 -39.85
CA GLY A 267 2.41 -9.56 -39.10
C GLY A 267 3.42 -8.42 -39.32
N GLU A 268 3.12 -7.49 -40.23
CA GLU A 268 3.97 -6.33 -40.50
C GLU A 268 3.16 -5.04 -40.37
N THR A 269 3.81 -3.99 -39.89
CA THR A 269 3.26 -2.62 -39.85
C THR A 269 4.07 -1.72 -40.78
N THR A 270 3.47 -0.62 -41.23
CA THR A 270 4.22 0.39 -41.99
C THR A 270 5.38 0.92 -41.15
N CYS A 271 6.53 1.13 -41.79
CA CYS A 271 7.68 1.68 -41.09
C CYS A 271 7.33 3.07 -40.54
N PRO A 272 7.48 3.35 -39.24
CA PRO A 272 7.11 4.64 -38.66
C PRO A 272 8.02 5.79 -39.09
N PHE A 273 9.19 5.49 -39.68
CA PHE A 273 10.17 6.49 -40.11
C PHE A 273 10.01 6.91 -41.57
N CYS A 274 9.78 5.96 -42.49
CA CYS A 274 9.58 6.27 -43.92
C CYS A 274 8.11 6.21 -44.36
N HIS A 275 7.20 5.81 -43.47
CA HIS A 275 5.76 5.64 -43.73
C HIS A 275 5.41 4.74 -44.93
N GLY A 276 6.35 3.89 -45.36
CA GLY A 276 6.21 3.06 -46.55
C GLY A 276 6.27 3.84 -47.87
N MET A 277 6.53 5.15 -47.86
CA MET A 277 6.53 5.98 -49.06
C MET A 277 7.88 5.95 -49.78
N ASP A 278 8.99 6.20 -49.07
CA ASP A 278 10.34 6.19 -49.65
C ASP A 278 11.30 5.34 -48.78
N PRO A 279 11.31 4.01 -48.97
CA PRO A 279 12.23 3.12 -48.26
C PRO A 279 13.71 3.35 -48.65
N MET A 280 13.91 4.05 -49.77
CA MET A 280 15.20 4.47 -50.32
C MET A 280 15.16 5.98 -50.48
N THR A 281 15.87 6.71 -49.62
CA THR A 281 15.95 8.17 -49.72
C THR A 281 17.16 8.56 -50.58
N GLN A 282 17.11 9.71 -51.23
CA GLN A 282 18.29 10.23 -51.92
C GLN A 282 19.42 10.45 -50.91
N CYS A 283 20.62 10.06 -51.30
CA CYS A 283 21.80 10.31 -50.49
C CYS A 283 21.99 11.83 -50.33
N PRO A 284 21.97 12.37 -49.09
CA PRO A 284 22.03 13.82 -48.88
C PRO A 284 23.37 14.45 -49.29
N GLU A 285 24.42 13.65 -49.51
CA GLU A 285 25.75 14.13 -49.89
C GLU A 285 25.91 14.26 -51.41
N CYS A 286 25.41 13.28 -52.18
CA CYS A 286 25.51 13.32 -53.65
C CYS A 286 24.19 13.70 -54.36
N PHE A 287 23.10 13.92 -53.60
CA PHE A 287 21.76 14.25 -54.10
C PHE A 287 21.25 13.30 -55.18
N GLY A 288 21.47 11.99 -55.01
CA GLY A 288 21.05 10.98 -55.99
C GLY A 288 22.10 10.59 -57.03
N ARG A 289 23.24 11.31 -57.13
CA ARG A 289 24.22 11.07 -58.21
C ARG A 289 25.12 9.85 -58.02
N GLY A 290 25.35 9.42 -56.77
CA GLY A 290 26.32 8.38 -56.45
C GLY A 290 27.79 8.84 -56.50
N VAL A 291 28.05 10.05 -56.98
CA VAL A 291 29.37 10.68 -57.03
C VAL A 291 29.32 12.08 -56.44
N VAL A 292 30.42 12.52 -55.85
CA VAL A 292 30.63 13.89 -55.33
C VAL A 292 31.67 14.55 -56.23
N SER A 293 31.37 15.75 -56.73
CA SER A 293 32.29 16.50 -57.56
C SER A 293 33.25 17.28 -56.67
N ASP A 294 34.55 17.02 -56.83
CA ASP A 294 35.63 17.69 -56.10
C ASP A 294 35.92 19.08 -56.69
N GLN A 295 36.64 19.91 -55.92
CA GLN A 295 36.98 21.28 -56.33
C GLN A 295 37.83 21.34 -57.62
N ASP A 296 38.58 20.27 -57.90
CA ASP A 296 39.41 20.12 -59.10
C ASP A 296 38.60 19.65 -60.33
N GLY A 297 37.28 19.45 -60.19
CA GLY A 297 36.39 19.00 -61.24
C GLY A 297 36.36 17.49 -61.48
N SER A 298 37.07 16.70 -60.66
CA SER A 298 36.98 15.23 -60.66
C SER A 298 35.74 14.75 -59.91
N ASP A 299 35.12 13.67 -60.38
CA ASP A 299 34.05 12.99 -59.65
C ASP A 299 34.63 11.83 -58.83
N THR A 300 34.45 11.87 -57.51
CA THR A 300 34.78 10.76 -56.61
C THR A 300 33.52 9.98 -56.22
N VAL A 301 33.65 8.67 -56.04
CA VAL A 301 32.54 7.82 -55.60
C VAL A 301 32.09 8.27 -54.23
N CYS A 302 30.80 8.62 -54.08
CA CYS A 302 30.25 9.05 -52.80
C CYS A 302 30.41 7.93 -51.77
N THR A 303 31.15 8.20 -50.70
CA THR A 303 31.47 7.22 -49.66
C THR A 303 30.28 6.90 -48.77
N MET A 304 29.36 7.85 -48.57
CA MET A 304 28.19 7.62 -47.73
C MET A 304 27.18 6.64 -48.36
N CYS A 305 26.94 6.71 -49.68
CA CYS A 305 26.06 5.77 -50.38
C CYS A 305 26.81 4.68 -51.16
N LEU A 306 28.15 4.66 -51.09
CA LEU A 306 29.03 3.73 -51.82
C LEU A 306 28.69 3.67 -53.32
N GLY A 307 28.49 4.84 -53.94
CA GLY A 307 28.16 4.93 -55.37
C GLY A 307 26.68 4.74 -55.74
N LYS A 308 25.80 4.39 -54.80
CA LYS A 308 24.39 4.05 -55.13
C LYS A 308 23.46 5.23 -55.34
N GLY A 309 23.86 6.44 -54.92
CA GLY A 309 23.01 7.64 -54.96
C GLY A 309 21.84 7.64 -53.96
N THR A 310 21.59 6.53 -53.27
CA THR A 310 20.44 6.33 -52.39
C THR A 310 20.87 5.69 -51.07
N MET A 311 20.13 6.01 -50.01
CA MET A 311 20.32 5.47 -48.66
C MET A 311 19.09 4.64 -48.29
N SER A 312 19.34 3.41 -47.82
CA SER A 312 18.27 2.57 -47.26
C SER A 312 17.77 3.15 -45.95
N CYS A 313 16.45 3.18 -45.75
CA CYS A 313 15.88 3.45 -44.44
C CYS A 313 16.42 2.43 -43.43
N ALA A 314 17.24 2.87 -42.48
CA ALA A 314 17.90 1.99 -41.51
C ALA A 314 16.90 1.21 -40.64
N SER A 315 15.72 1.78 -40.40
CA SER A 315 14.70 1.17 -39.54
C SER A 315 13.94 0.02 -40.22
N CYS A 316 13.86 -0.02 -41.55
CA CYS A 316 13.16 -1.09 -42.29
C CYS A 316 14.02 -1.79 -43.34
N ASN A 317 15.30 -1.44 -43.46
CA ASN A 317 16.21 -1.93 -44.50
C ASN A 317 15.59 -1.91 -45.89
N SER A 318 14.98 -0.77 -46.23
CA SER A 318 14.30 -0.53 -47.51
C SER A 318 13.06 -1.38 -47.81
N LYS A 319 12.50 -2.11 -46.83
CA LYS A 319 11.25 -2.87 -47.02
C LYS A 319 10.00 -1.99 -47.00
N GLY A 320 10.08 -0.81 -46.40
CA GLY A 320 8.91 0.07 -46.18
C GLY A 320 7.98 -0.42 -45.05
N THR A 321 8.13 -1.66 -44.59
CA THR A 321 7.44 -2.27 -43.46
C THR A 321 8.42 -2.74 -42.40
N VAL A 322 7.93 -2.86 -41.17
CA VAL A 322 8.65 -3.45 -40.03
C VAL A 322 7.80 -4.55 -39.42
N THR A 323 8.44 -5.51 -38.77
CA THR A 323 7.73 -6.58 -38.06
C THR A 323 6.84 -5.99 -36.98
N CYS A 324 5.58 -6.41 -36.94
CA CYS A 324 4.63 -5.99 -35.92
C CYS A 324 5.09 -6.50 -34.55
N ASN A 325 5.34 -5.58 -33.63
CA ASN A 325 5.81 -5.90 -32.28
C ASN A 325 4.73 -6.60 -31.43
N THR A 326 3.45 -6.28 -31.66
CA THR A 326 2.35 -6.86 -30.87
C THR A 326 2.14 -8.36 -31.14
N CYS A 327 2.30 -8.79 -32.40
CA CYS A 327 2.13 -10.19 -32.79
C CYS A 327 3.45 -10.88 -33.20
N ASN A 328 4.59 -10.21 -33.03
CA ASN A 328 5.92 -10.71 -33.41
C ASN A 328 5.97 -11.31 -34.82
N GLY A 329 5.39 -10.64 -35.81
CA GLY A 329 5.39 -11.13 -37.19
C GLY A 329 4.36 -12.20 -37.53
N ARG A 330 3.57 -12.69 -36.56
CA ARG A 330 2.67 -13.84 -36.76
C ARG A 330 1.33 -13.49 -37.39
N GLY A 331 0.94 -12.21 -37.35
CA GLY A 331 -0.39 -11.77 -37.81
C GLY A 331 -1.56 -12.27 -36.94
N SER A 332 -1.29 -12.99 -35.85
CA SER A 332 -2.30 -13.59 -34.97
C SER A 332 -1.91 -13.45 -33.50
N LEU A 333 -2.93 -13.34 -32.65
CA LEU A 333 -2.82 -13.22 -31.21
C LEU A 333 -3.64 -14.32 -30.55
N LEU A 334 -3.07 -14.96 -29.53
CA LEU A 334 -3.80 -15.77 -28.59
C LEU A 334 -4.42 -14.84 -27.55
N THR A 335 -5.75 -14.87 -27.44
CA THR A 335 -6.50 -14.13 -26.45
C THR A 335 -7.06 -15.10 -25.43
N ARG A 336 -7.01 -14.76 -24.14
CA ARG A 336 -7.55 -15.58 -23.07
C ARG A 336 -8.15 -14.72 -21.96
N SER A 337 -9.12 -15.26 -21.24
CA SER A 337 -9.63 -14.64 -20.03
C SER A 337 -8.80 -15.10 -18.83
N VAL A 338 -8.40 -14.16 -17.99
CA VAL A 338 -7.64 -14.40 -16.75
C VAL A 338 -8.44 -13.84 -15.59
N ALA A 339 -8.66 -14.66 -14.57
CA ALA A 339 -9.20 -14.20 -13.31
C ALA A 339 -8.08 -13.60 -12.46
N VAL A 340 -8.24 -12.34 -12.09
CA VAL A 340 -7.43 -11.69 -11.07
C VAL A 340 -8.21 -11.81 -9.77
N ILE A 341 -7.61 -12.50 -8.80
CA ILE A 341 -8.24 -12.75 -7.49
C ILE A 341 -7.38 -12.04 -6.44
N LYS A 342 -8.00 -11.16 -5.65
CA LYS A 342 -7.34 -10.39 -4.60
C LYS A 342 -7.98 -10.68 -3.25
N TRP A 343 -7.19 -11.08 -2.28
CA TRP A 343 -7.59 -11.15 -0.88
C TRP A 343 -7.00 -9.96 -0.15
N LYS A 344 -7.79 -9.22 0.61
CA LYS A 344 -7.31 -8.08 1.40
C LYS A 344 -8.15 -7.85 2.64
N THR A 345 -7.58 -7.17 3.61
CA THR A 345 -8.29 -6.71 4.81
C THR A 345 -8.62 -5.25 4.71
N GLN A 346 -9.90 -4.92 4.84
CA GLN A 346 -10.35 -3.57 5.11
C GLN A 346 -10.39 -3.34 6.62
N TYR A 347 -10.02 -2.14 7.03
CA TYR A 347 -9.96 -1.75 8.45
C TYR A 347 -10.88 -0.57 8.69
N THR A 348 -11.85 -0.72 9.58
CA THR A 348 -12.53 0.40 10.23
C THR A 348 -11.97 0.53 11.63
N LYS A 349 -11.47 1.71 11.99
CA LYS A 349 -10.91 1.98 13.32
C LYS A 349 -11.59 3.17 13.96
N LYS A 350 -11.77 3.12 15.27
CA LYS A 350 -12.30 4.24 16.05
C LYS A 350 -11.64 4.28 17.41
N VAL A 351 -11.48 5.48 17.94
CA VAL A 351 -11.00 5.72 19.28
C VAL A 351 -12.09 6.42 20.09
N SER A 352 -12.27 5.97 21.33
CA SER A 352 -13.03 6.68 22.36
C SER A 352 -12.07 7.07 23.47
N THR A 353 -11.95 8.37 23.76
CA THR A 353 -11.01 8.91 24.75
C THR A 353 -11.73 9.66 25.85
N SER A 354 -11.14 9.66 27.05
CA SER A 354 -11.56 10.59 28.10
C SER A 354 -11.22 12.04 27.73
N SER A 355 -11.92 13.00 28.33
CA SER A 355 -11.68 14.44 28.10
C SER A 355 -10.23 14.89 28.35
N LYS A 356 -9.50 14.20 29.25
CA LYS A 356 -8.08 14.49 29.54
C LYS A 356 -7.14 14.06 28.41
N ALA A 357 -7.53 13.06 27.61
CA ALA A 357 -6.75 12.52 26.50
C ALA A 357 -7.21 13.03 25.12
N ALA A 358 -8.26 13.85 25.07
CA ALA A 358 -8.87 14.34 23.82
C ALA A 358 -7.95 15.18 22.92
N SER A 359 -6.82 15.69 23.43
CA SER A 359 -5.83 16.42 22.60
C SER A 359 -4.84 15.50 21.87
N VAL A 360 -4.88 14.19 22.12
CA VAL A 360 -4.05 13.20 21.44
C VAL A 360 -4.80 12.72 20.19
N PRO A 361 -4.20 12.77 18.99
CA PRO A 361 -4.84 12.31 17.76
C PRO A 361 -5.10 10.80 17.74
N ASP A 362 -6.18 10.38 17.07
CA ASP A 362 -6.59 8.98 16.92
C ASP A 362 -5.50 8.11 16.29
N GLU A 363 -4.71 8.65 15.36
CA GLU A 363 -3.62 7.93 14.68
C GLU A 363 -2.52 7.48 15.64
N VAL A 364 -2.33 8.21 16.74
CA VAL A 364 -1.38 7.83 17.78
C VAL A 364 -1.90 6.62 18.54
N PHE A 365 -3.18 6.61 18.89
CA PHE A 365 -3.83 5.47 19.56
C PHE A 365 -3.92 4.23 18.68
N HIS A 366 -4.09 4.38 17.37
CA HIS A 366 -4.10 3.24 16.44
C HIS A 366 -2.77 2.48 16.35
N LYS A 367 -1.66 3.11 16.78
CA LYS A 367 -0.32 2.51 16.83
C LYS A 367 0.06 2.08 18.24
N ALA A 368 -0.49 2.74 19.26
CA ALA A 368 -0.20 2.47 20.65
C ALA A 368 -0.61 1.04 21.06
N ARG A 369 0.27 0.37 21.80
CA ARG A 369 0.00 -0.98 22.29
C ARG A 369 -0.93 -0.95 23.51
N GLY A 370 -2.09 -1.59 23.36
CA GLY A 370 -3.07 -1.76 24.43
C GLY A 370 -3.23 -3.22 24.87
N LYS A 371 -4.19 -3.43 25.77
CA LYS A 371 -4.66 -4.76 26.18
C LYS A 371 -6.03 -5.01 25.54
N GLN A 372 -6.19 -6.17 24.93
CA GLN A 372 -7.43 -6.55 24.30
C GLN A 372 -8.49 -6.89 25.35
N LEU A 373 -9.67 -6.29 25.23
CA LEU A 373 -10.86 -6.54 26.05
C LEU A 373 -11.82 -7.52 25.39
N TYR A 374 -11.87 -7.47 24.06
CA TYR A 374 -12.80 -8.25 23.24
C TYR A 374 -12.13 -8.65 21.91
N ASN A 375 -12.34 -9.91 21.52
CA ASN A 375 -11.96 -10.46 20.23
C ASN A 375 -13.07 -11.39 19.75
N MET A 376 -13.75 -11.01 18.67
CA MET A 376 -14.77 -11.85 18.07
C MET A 376 -14.50 -11.98 16.58
N GLN A 377 -14.51 -13.21 16.10
CA GLN A 377 -14.45 -13.51 14.67
C GLN A 377 -15.76 -14.15 14.24
N ALA A 378 -16.38 -13.61 13.19
CA ALA A 378 -17.63 -14.10 12.63
C ALA A 378 -17.66 -13.89 11.12
N TYR A 379 -18.65 -14.44 10.42
CA TYR A 379 -18.89 -14.06 9.02
C TYR A 379 -19.21 -12.57 8.90
N GLN A 380 -20.05 -12.08 9.81
CA GLN A 380 -20.36 -10.67 9.99
C GLN A 380 -20.44 -10.37 11.48
N CYS A 381 -19.64 -9.42 11.96
CA CYS A 381 -19.63 -9.04 13.36
C CYS A 381 -20.81 -8.13 13.72
N THR A 382 -21.37 -8.35 14.89
CA THR A 382 -22.37 -7.46 15.52
C THR A 382 -21.70 -6.64 16.63
N PRO A 383 -22.33 -5.55 17.08
CA PRO A 383 -21.85 -4.82 18.26
C PRO A 383 -21.73 -5.75 19.47
N ALA A 384 -20.65 -5.58 20.22
CA ALA A 384 -20.42 -6.22 21.51
C ALA A 384 -21.20 -5.51 22.61
N PHE A 385 -21.47 -6.24 23.69
CA PHE A 385 -22.15 -5.72 24.87
C PHE A 385 -21.24 -5.81 26.10
N PHE A 386 -20.97 -4.67 26.71
CA PHE A 386 -20.19 -4.51 27.93
C PHE A 386 -21.12 -4.00 29.05
N PRO A 387 -21.45 -4.86 30.04
CA PRO A 387 -22.31 -4.46 31.15
C PRO A 387 -21.73 -3.27 31.91
N ASN A 388 -22.51 -2.20 32.09
CA ASN A 388 -22.13 -0.96 32.80
C ASN A 388 -21.01 -0.12 32.14
N PHE A 389 -20.70 -0.34 30.86
CA PHE A 389 -19.72 0.46 30.12
C PHE A 389 -20.34 1.02 28.84
N ASP A 390 -21.08 2.11 28.98
CA ASP A 390 -21.77 2.74 27.86
C ASP A 390 -20.79 3.23 26.78
N GLU A 391 -19.60 3.74 27.17
CA GLU A 391 -18.61 4.21 26.19
C GLU A 391 -18.06 3.09 25.31
N LEU A 392 -17.99 1.86 25.83
CA LEU A 392 -17.57 0.68 25.07
C LEU A 392 -18.68 0.15 24.16
N ASN A 393 -19.93 0.21 24.62
CA ASN A 393 -21.11 -0.15 23.82
C ASN A 393 -21.29 0.82 22.64
N ASP A 394 -21.12 2.11 22.89
CA ASP A 394 -21.18 3.16 21.87
C ASP A 394 -20.03 3.00 20.87
N LEU A 395 -18.79 2.84 21.36
CA LEU A 395 -17.62 2.59 20.51
C LEU A 395 -17.83 1.36 19.63
N SER A 396 -18.28 0.26 20.22
CA SER A 396 -18.55 -0.97 19.50
C SER A 396 -19.60 -0.76 18.41
N SER A 397 -20.70 -0.06 18.74
CA SER A 397 -21.79 0.17 17.80
C SER A 397 -21.33 1.07 16.65
N GLU A 398 -20.55 2.11 16.96
CA GLU A 398 -20.02 3.04 15.97
C GLU A 398 -19.05 2.36 15.00
N VAL A 399 -18.12 1.54 15.50
CA VAL A 399 -17.17 0.79 14.66
C VAL A 399 -17.89 -0.13 13.68
N ILE A 400 -18.90 -0.85 14.16
CA ILE A 400 -19.70 -1.75 13.32
C ILE A 400 -20.57 -0.96 12.32
N ALA A 401 -21.13 0.17 12.72
CA ALA A 401 -21.94 1.03 11.85
C ALA A 401 -21.09 1.69 10.74
N ARG A 402 -19.81 1.97 11.00
CA ARG A 402 -18.84 2.53 10.04
C ARG A 402 -18.10 1.47 9.21
N ARG A 403 -18.63 0.25 9.14
CA ARG A 403 -18.10 -0.82 8.28
C ARG A 403 -17.84 -0.29 6.87
N ALA A 404 -16.64 -0.54 6.36
CA ALA A 404 -16.24 -0.07 5.05
C ALA A 404 -17.16 -0.65 3.94
N PRO A 405 -17.50 0.15 2.91
CA PRO A 405 -18.29 -0.34 1.80
C PRO A 405 -17.50 -1.38 0.99
N LEU A 406 -18.20 -2.42 0.56
CA LEU A 406 -17.63 -3.50 -0.24
C LEU A 406 -17.68 -3.14 -1.72
N PRO A 407 -16.60 -3.38 -2.49
CA PRO A 407 -16.65 -3.30 -3.93
C PRO A 407 -17.66 -4.30 -4.52
N PRO A 408 -18.30 -4.01 -5.66
CA PRO A 408 -19.29 -4.91 -6.27
C PRO A 408 -18.72 -6.28 -6.68
N SER A 409 -17.40 -6.34 -6.93
CA SER A 409 -16.65 -7.55 -7.26
C SER A 409 -16.14 -8.32 -6.03
N ALA A 410 -16.50 -7.88 -4.81
CA ALA A 410 -16.02 -8.45 -3.56
C ALA A 410 -17.04 -9.38 -2.90
N ARG A 411 -16.54 -10.36 -2.15
CA ARG A 411 -17.29 -11.14 -1.16
C ARG A 411 -16.57 -11.09 0.18
N VAL A 412 -17.34 -10.95 1.27
CA VAL A 412 -16.79 -11.08 2.63
C VAL A 412 -16.51 -12.55 2.89
N ILE A 413 -15.31 -12.85 3.38
CA ILE A 413 -14.97 -14.18 3.89
C ILE A 413 -15.31 -14.21 5.39
N THR A 414 -14.79 -13.25 6.14
CA THR A 414 -14.97 -13.16 7.59
C THR A 414 -14.63 -11.76 8.08
N GLU A 415 -15.15 -11.42 9.25
CA GLU A 415 -14.81 -10.23 10.00
C GLU A 415 -14.21 -10.58 11.36
N ARG A 416 -13.37 -9.69 11.88
CA ARG A 416 -12.85 -9.74 13.24
C ARG A 416 -13.03 -8.39 13.91
N HIS A 417 -13.77 -8.37 15.01
CA HIS A 417 -14.04 -7.20 15.81
C HIS A 417 -13.22 -7.24 17.09
N ILE A 418 -12.39 -6.23 17.27
CA ILE A 418 -11.41 -6.11 18.36
C ILE A 418 -11.68 -4.83 19.11
N ILE A 419 -11.77 -4.91 20.43
CA ILE A 419 -11.78 -3.73 21.31
C ILE A 419 -10.63 -3.87 22.29
N SER A 420 -9.82 -2.83 22.39
CA SER A 420 -8.65 -2.77 23.28
C SER A 420 -8.67 -1.52 24.14
N ILE A 421 -8.11 -1.61 25.33
CA ILE A 421 -7.82 -0.48 26.20
C ILE A 421 -6.34 -0.09 26.05
N VAL A 422 -6.09 1.20 25.86
CA VAL A 422 -4.76 1.80 25.83
C VAL A 422 -4.62 2.67 27.09
N PRO A 423 -3.69 2.35 28.02
CA PRO A 423 -3.41 3.21 29.15
C PRO A 423 -2.81 4.54 28.69
N VAL A 424 -3.20 5.64 29.34
CA VAL A 424 -2.75 7.00 29.01
C VAL A 424 -2.40 7.75 30.29
N THR A 425 -1.16 8.19 30.42
CA THR A 425 -0.75 9.08 31.51
C THR A 425 -0.51 10.47 30.95
N ARG A 426 -1.36 11.43 31.32
CA ARG A 426 -1.17 12.85 31.00
C ARG A 426 -0.34 13.49 32.09
N VAL A 427 0.72 14.18 31.70
CA VAL A 427 1.64 14.85 32.62
C VAL A 427 1.65 16.33 32.31
N ILE A 428 1.43 17.15 33.33
CA ILE A 428 1.56 18.61 33.24
C ILE A 428 2.83 19.00 33.97
N MET A 429 3.72 19.68 33.27
CA MET A 429 4.92 20.25 33.84
C MET A 429 4.84 21.77 33.82
N ALA A 430 5.17 22.41 34.93
CA ALA A 430 5.16 23.86 35.03
C ALA A 430 6.33 24.37 35.88
N HIS A 431 6.79 25.59 35.55
CA HIS A 431 7.68 26.36 36.40
C HIS A 431 7.57 27.85 36.03
N ARG A 432 7.16 28.69 36.99
CA ARG A 432 6.82 30.11 36.77
C ARG A 432 5.76 30.26 35.65
N ASN A 433 5.95 31.17 34.70
CA ASN A 433 5.02 31.42 33.58
C ASN A 433 5.20 30.44 32.39
N ARG A 434 5.83 29.28 32.58
CA ARG A 434 5.99 28.27 31.53
C ARG A 434 5.35 26.97 31.98
N SER A 435 4.44 26.45 31.16
CA SER A 435 3.87 25.12 31.31
C SER A 435 3.76 24.44 29.96
N PHE A 436 3.83 23.12 29.98
CA PHE A 436 3.46 22.28 28.84
C PHE A 436 2.95 20.94 29.36
N SER A 437 2.24 20.21 28.51
CA SER A 437 1.80 18.86 28.82
C SER A 437 2.29 17.87 27.78
N PHE A 438 2.47 16.63 28.22
CA PHE A 438 2.72 15.50 27.33
C PHE A 438 1.95 14.28 27.81
N TYR A 439 1.94 13.25 26.97
CA TYR A 439 1.17 12.03 27.16
C TYR A 439 2.11 10.84 27.01
N ILE A 440 1.98 9.88 27.91
CA ILE A 440 2.61 8.56 27.83
C ILE A 440 1.50 7.57 27.48
N LEU A 441 1.71 6.77 26.43
CA LEU A 441 0.68 6.01 25.76
C LEU A 441 1.04 4.53 25.67
N GLY A 442 0.07 3.68 26.00
CA GLY A 442 0.20 2.25 25.82
C GLY A 442 1.22 1.58 26.74
N TYR A 443 1.39 0.28 26.56
CA TYR A 443 2.33 -0.53 27.33
C TYR A 443 3.79 -0.42 26.84
N ASP A 444 4.01 0.18 25.68
CA ASP A 444 5.35 0.47 25.15
C ASP A 444 5.83 1.88 25.56
N TRP A 445 5.01 2.61 26.34
CA TRP A 445 5.30 3.92 26.94
C TRP A 445 5.69 5.00 25.92
N ASP A 446 5.00 5.01 24.77
CA ASP A 446 5.21 5.99 23.72
C ASP A 446 4.85 7.40 24.19
N ILE A 447 5.73 8.36 23.91
CA ILE A 447 5.52 9.75 24.32
C ILE A 447 4.96 10.58 23.16
N PHE A 448 3.82 11.22 23.41
CA PHE A 448 3.25 12.24 22.55
C PHE A 448 3.35 13.63 23.21
N VAL A 449 4.05 14.55 22.54
CA VAL A 449 4.21 15.94 22.99
C VAL A 449 3.87 16.87 21.83
N ARG A 450 2.79 17.64 21.96
CA ARG A 450 2.37 18.57 20.90
C ARG A 450 3.15 19.89 20.91
N ASP A 451 3.32 20.51 22.08
CA ASP A 451 3.84 21.88 22.23
C ASP A 451 5.05 21.93 23.17
N TYR A 452 6.20 21.37 22.75
CA TYR A 452 7.40 21.35 23.58
C TYR A 452 8.04 22.75 23.68
N PRO A 453 8.33 23.29 24.89
CA PRO A 453 8.64 24.71 25.09
C PRO A 453 10.08 25.13 24.73
N SER A 454 10.95 24.19 24.35
CA SER A 454 12.35 24.49 24.01
C SER A 454 12.72 23.84 22.69
N ARG A 455 12.27 24.45 21.59
CA ARG A 455 12.58 24.04 20.22
C ARG A 455 13.62 24.99 19.62
N PHE A 456 14.73 24.45 19.15
CA PHE A 456 15.80 25.19 18.49
C PHE A 456 16.18 24.47 17.20
N CYS A 457 15.56 24.85 16.09
CA CYS A 457 15.85 24.30 14.76
C CYS A 457 16.33 25.45 13.86
N TRP A 458 17.56 25.36 13.36
CA TRP A 458 18.22 26.41 12.56
C TRP A 458 18.04 26.21 11.04
N GLY A 459 16.95 25.57 10.60
CA GLY A 459 16.69 25.37 9.17
C GLY A 459 17.51 24.28 8.46
N LEU A 460 18.48 23.67 9.15
CA LEU A 460 19.42 22.71 8.58
C LEU A 460 19.41 21.32 9.26
N CYS A 461 18.57 21.08 10.27
CA CYS A 461 18.39 19.73 10.82
C CYS A 461 17.33 18.97 10.02
N CYS A 462 17.48 17.65 9.88
CA CYS A 462 16.48 16.75 9.30
C CYS A 462 15.11 16.81 10.00
N CYS A 463 15.01 17.48 11.15
CA CYS A 463 13.75 17.82 11.81
C CYS A 463 12.94 18.94 11.12
N PHE A 464 13.39 19.52 10.00
CA PHE A 464 12.65 20.59 9.32
C PHE A 464 11.33 20.11 8.69
N GLU A 465 11.21 18.83 8.34
CA GLU A 465 9.92 18.21 7.96
C GLU A 465 8.92 18.14 9.14
N TRP A 466 9.39 18.23 10.40
CA TRP A 466 8.55 18.23 11.60
C TRP A 466 8.01 19.61 12.00
N LEU A 467 8.48 20.70 11.36
CA LEU A 467 8.16 22.09 11.77
C LEU A 467 7.23 22.84 10.82
N ASN A 468 6.83 22.24 9.70
CA ASN A 468 5.82 22.77 8.78
C ASN A 468 4.54 21.91 8.79
N LEU A 469 4.06 21.53 9.98
CA LEU A 469 2.78 20.84 10.20
C LEU A 469 2.07 21.44 11.41
#